data_AF-A0A2H5XQJ0-F1
#
_entry.id   AF-A0A2H5XQJ0-F1
#
_cell.length_a   1.000
_cell.length_b   1.000
_cell.length_c   1.000
_cell.angle_alpha   90.00
_cell.angle_beta   90.00
_cell.angle_gamma   90.00
#
_symmetry.space_group_name_H-M   'P 1'
#
loop_
_entity.id
_entity.type
_entity.pdbx_description
1 polymer ?
#
loop_
_entity_poly.entity_id
_entity_poly.type
_entity_poly.pdbx_seq_one_letter_code
_entity_poly.pdbx_strand_id
1 'polypeptide(L)'
;MLYQDRKLSIKFFPPSILQDAKKFDIAVAYINSGGLNEIYEEIGKALESGAKIRLLTQIRDAFNDPKTLRKLLDLQHKSNGKFEIRISTLRHFHPKMYLFEGEKEKIAFIGSSNFTGEGLTEHAEMNLKLRGEERIFTKLKNLLKSIGEIR
;
A
#
# COMPACT_ATOMS: atom_id res chain seq x y z
N MET A 1 -21.88 0.07 -1.05
CA MET A 1 -20.93 1.19 -0.98
C MET A 1 -21.11 1.88 0.37
N LEU A 2 -20.20 1.68 1.32
CA LEU A 2 -20.24 2.32 2.63
C LEU A 2 -19.26 3.49 2.60
N TYR A 3 -19.81 4.71 2.47
CA TYR A 3 -19.07 5.96 2.66
C TYR A 3 -19.00 6.23 4.17
N GLN A 4 -17.79 6.34 4.72
CA GLN A 4 -17.59 6.79 6.11
C GLN A 4 -16.83 8.10 6.07
N ASP A 5 -17.50 9.19 6.48
CA ASP A 5 -16.96 10.53 6.62
C ASP A 5 -16.48 10.78 8.06
N ARG A 6 -15.33 11.45 8.15
CA ARG A 6 -14.69 12.17 9.27
C ARG A 6 -14.68 11.59 10.69
N LYS A 7 -13.46 11.35 11.16
CA LYS A 7 -13.01 11.77 12.51
C LYS A 7 -11.64 12.45 12.39
N LEU A 8 -11.47 13.53 13.14
CA LEU A 8 -10.35 14.48 13.13
C LEU A 8 -9.02 13.94 13.74
N SER A 9 -8.81 12.62 13.65
CA SER A 9 -7.54 11.94 13.90
C SER A 9 -7.72 10.48 13.50
N ILE A 10 -7.49 10.13 12.23
CA ILE A 10 -7.61 8.74 11.77
C ILE A 10 -6.36 8.41 10.98
N LYS A 11 -5.49 7.59 11.57
CA LYS A 11 -4.48 6.85 10.80
C LYS A 11 -5.17 6.25 9.57
N PHE A 12 -4.66 6.59 8.39
CA PHE A 12 -5.23 6.18 7.10
C PHE A 12 -5.58 4.68 7.05
N PHE A 13 -4.75 3.85 7.70
CA PHE A 13 -5.05 2.46 7.99
C PHE A 13 -5.41 2.26 9.46
N PRO A 14 -6.63 1.78 9.77
CA PRO A 14 -6.91 1.17 11.06
C PRO A 14 -5.93 0.00 11.32
N PRO A 15 -5.24 -0.07 12.48
CA PRO A 15 -4.26 -1.11 12.77
C PRO A 15 -4.80 -2.54 12.60
N SER A 16 -6.08 -2.77 12.90
CA SER A 16 -6.72 -4.08 12.72
C SER A 16 -6.66 -4.59 11.27
N ILE A 17 -6.78 -3.68 10.29
CA ILE A 17 -6.72 -4.06 8.87
C ILE A 17 -5.33 -4.58 8.52
N LEU A 18 -4.28 -3.92 9.03
CA LEU A 18 -2.91 -4.32 8.77
C LEU A 18 -2.56 -5.62 9.52
N GLN A 19 -3.08 -5.82 10.73
CA GLN A 19 -2.84 -7.03 11.52
C GLN A 19 -3.54 -8.27 10.96
N ASP A 20 -4.76 -8.12 10.46
CA ASP A 20 -5.57 -9.24 9.97
C ASP A 20 -5.26 -9.61 8.50
N ALA A 21 -4.60 -8.72 7.76
CA ALA A 21 -4.26 -8.95 6.36
C ALA A 21 -3.18 -10.03 6.19
N LYS A 22 -3.42 -10.96 5.27
CA LYS A 22 -2.46 -11.97 4.80
C LYS A 22 -1.77 -11.56 3.50
N LYS A 23 -2.36 -10.64 2.74
CA LYS A 23 -1.78 -10.09 1.52
C LYS A 23 -1.94 -8.57 1.48
N PHE A 24 -0.87 -7.91 1.07
CA PHE A 24 -0.79 -6.46 0.88
C PHE A 24 -0.35 -6.23 -0.56
N ASP A 25 -1.16 -5.48 -1.29
CA ASP A 25 -0.85 -5.02 -2.64
C ASP A 25 -0.91 -3.50 -2.67
N ILE A 26 0.25 -2.87 -2.76
CA ILE A 26 0.40 -1.42 -2.68
C ILE A 26 0.94 -0.92 -4.01
N ALA A 27 0.22 0.01 -4.64
CA ALA A 27 0.66 0.70 -5.86
C ALA A 27 0.58 2.21 -5.64
N VAL A 28 1.74 2.84 -5.52
CA VAL A 28 1.87 4.25 -5.12
C VAL A 28 2.95 4.94 -5.92
N ALA A 29 2.63 6.11 -6.46
CA ALA A 29 3.59 6.91 -7.22
C ALA A 29 4.77 7.34 -6.35
N TYR A 30 4.47 7.76 -5.11
CA TYR A 30 5.42 8.43 -4.25
C TYR A 30 5.56 7.78 -2.87
N ILE A 31 6.80 7.76 -2.38
CA ILE A 31 7.22 7.16 -1.11
C ILE A 31 8.25 8.07 -0.42
N ASN A 32 8.03 8.36 0.86
CA ASN A 32 9.03 9.01 1.71
C ASN A 32 9.16 8.31 3.06
N SER A 33 10.13 8.74 3.86
CA SER A 33 10.40 8.13 5.17
C SER A 33 9.24 8.25 6.15
N GLY A 34 8.46 9.32 6.05
CA GLY A 34 7.25 9.51 6.87
C GLY A 34 6.26 8.37 6.62
N GLY A 35 5.95 8.07 5.36
CA GLY A 35 4.98 7.03 5.02
C GLY A 35 5.42 5.64 5.46
N LEU A 36 6.73 5.33 5.32
CA LEU A 36 7.27 4.09 5.85
C LEU A 36 7.14 4.02 7.37
N ASN A 37 7.50 5.08 8.09
CA ASN A 37 7.46 5.10 9.56
C ASN A 37 6.05 4.91 10.11
N GLU A 38 5.01 5.39 9.41
CA GLU A 38 3.61 5.27 9.86
C GLU A 38 3.12 3.82 10.00
N ILE A 39 3.66 2.90 9.20
CA ILE A 39 3.22 1.49 9.19
C ILE A 39 4.36 0.47 9.28
N TYR A 40 5.58 0.90 9.64
CA TYR A 40 6.76 0.04 9.62
C TYR A 40 6.64 -1.14 10.59
N GLU A 41 6.13 -0.88 11.80
CA GLU A 41 5.92 -1.94 12.79
C GLU A 41 4.86 -2.94 12.34
N GLU A 42 3.77 -2.46 11.75
CA GLU A 42 2.69 -3.30 11.24
C GLU A 42 3.13 -4.16 10.06
N ILE A 43 3.96 -3.62 9.16
CA ILE A 43 4.63 -4.39 8.10
C ILE A 43 5.47 -5.52 8.72
N GLY A 44 6.27 -5.22 9.74
CA GLY A 44 7.09 -6.21 10.44
C GLY A 44 6.25 -7.34 11.05
N LYS A 45 5.23 -6.99 11.84
CA LYS A 45 4.29 -7.93 12.47
C LYS A 45 3.55 -8.79 11.43
N ALA A 46 3.15 -8.19 10.31
CA ALA A 46 2.49 -8.91 9.22
C ALA A 46 3.43 -9.93 8.56
N LEU A 47 4.68 -9.56 8.29
CA LEU A 47 5.68 -10.46 7.70
C LEU A 47 6.06 -11.63 8.64
N GLU A 48 6.19 -11.34 9.93
CA GLU A 48 6.37 -12.35 10.99
C GLU A 48 5.20 -13.34 11.01
N SER A 49 3.97 -12.82 10.89
CA SER A 49 2.73 -13.60 10.81
C SER A 49 2.52 -14.32 9.47
N GLY A 50 3.47 -14.24 8.55
CA GLY A 50 3.46 -14.95 7.27
C GLY A 50 2.74 -14.22 6.13
N ALA A 51 2.39 -12.94 6.29
CA ALA A 51 1.79 -12.16 5.22
C ALA A 51 2.76 -11.99 4.04
N LYS A 52 2.18 -11.82 2.85
CA LYS A 52 2.90 -11.44 1.63
C LYS A 52 2.61 -9.99 1.29
N ILE A 53 3.66 -9.20 1.05
CA ILE A 53 3.57 -7.77 0.80
C ILE A 53 4.24 -7.45 -0.52
N ARG A 54 3.51 -6.78 -1.39
CA ARG A 54 3.97 -6.39 -2.72
C ARG A 54 3.76 -4.90 -2.89
N LEU A 55 4.84 -4.21 -3.22
CA LEU A 55 4.87 -2.77 -3.39
C LEU A 55 5.34 -2.45 -4.81
N LEU A 56 4.54 -1.68 -5.55
CA LEU A 56 4.88 -1.16 -6.86
C LEU A 56 4.95 0.36 -6.80
N THR A 57 6.07 0.92 -7.26
CA THR A 57 6.29 2.37 -7.29
C THR A 57 7.01 2.79 -8.56
N GLN A 58 7.38 4.06 -8.64
CA GLN A 58 8.23 4.60 -9.70
C GLN A 58 9.48 5.27 -9.11
N ILE A 59 10.40 5.73 -9.95
CA ILE A 59 11.61 6.48 -9.52
C ILE A 59 11.79 7.81 -10.26
N ARG A 60 10.76 8.27 -10.97
CA ARG A 60 10.86 9.52 -11.71
C ARG A 60 10.86 10.73 -10.78
N ASP A 61 11.35 11.84 -11.32
CA ASP A 61 11.27 13.18 -10.74
C ASP A 61 11.96 13.32 -9.38
N ALA A 62 12.77 12.33 -8.99
CA ALA A 62 13.53 12.27 -7.73
C ALA A 62 12.69 12.50 -6.46
N PHE A 63 11.37 12.29 -6.52
CA PHE A 63 10.48 12.49 -5.38
C PHE A 63 10.69 11.42 -4.30
N ASN A 64 10.91 10.16 -4.72
CA ASN A 64 11.06 9.05 -3.79
C ASN A 64 12.40 9.15 -3.04
N ASP A 65 12.32 9.17 -1.71
CA ASP A 65 13.52 9.26 -0.86
C ASP A 65 14.43 8.05 -1.07
N PRO A 66 15.68 8.23 -1.57
CA PRO A 66 16.60 7.12 -1.79
C PRO A 66 16.91 6.31 -0.53
N LYS A 67 16.91 6.95 0.65
CA LYS A 67 17.14 6.23 1.92
C LYS A 67 15.97 5.30 2.25
N THR A 68 14.74 5.74 2.01
CA THR A 68 13.53 4.94 2.19
C THR A 68 13.48 3.78 1.19
N LEU A 69 13.78 4.02 -0.09
CA LEU A 69 13.87 2.94 -1.08
C LEU A 69 14.92 1.90 -0.70
N ARG A 70 16.08 2.31 -0.18
CA ARG A 70 17.11 1.39 0.32
C ARG A 70 16.59 0.54 1.48
N LYS A 71 15.88 1.13 2.46
CA LYS A 71 15.27 0.37 3.56
C LYS A 71 14.26 -0.68 3.06
N LEU A 72 13.45 -0.33 2.06
CA LEU A 72 12.48 -1.26 1.46
C LEU A 72 13.18 -2.40 0.70
N LEU A 73 14.28 -2.12 0.00
CA LEU A 73 15.11 -3.14 -0.63
C LEU A 73 15.78 -4.07 0.40
N ASP A 74 16.29 -3.51 1.50
CA ASP A 74 16.86 -4.31 2.59
C ASP A 74 15.78 -5.22 3.22
N LEU A 75 14.56 -4.72 3.38
CA LEU A 75 13.42 -5.50 3.84
C LEU A 75 13.09 -6.64 2.86
N GLN A 76 13.06 -6.36 1.55
CA GLN A 76 12.89 -7.40 0.51
C GLN A 76 13.92 -8.51 0.68
N HIS A 77 15.21 -8.18 0.78
CA HIS A 77 16.29 -9.16 0.92
C HIS A 77 16.16 -10.01 2.20
N LYS A 78 15.71 -9.41 3.31
CA LYS A 78 15.56 -10.10 4.60
C LYS A 78 14.26 -10.90 4.73
N SER A 79 13.25 -10.62 3.90
CA SER A 79 11.90 -11.18 4.04
C SER A 79 11.75 -12.62 3.54
N ASN A 80 12.79 -13.22 2.95
CA ASN A 80 12.74 -14.53 2.31
C ASN A 80 11.58 -14.66 1.29
N GLY A 81 11.41 -13.64 0.44
CA GLY A 81 10.38 -13.60 -0.60
C GLY A 81 8.97 -13.24 -0.11
N LYS A 82 8.80 -12.87 1.15
CA LYS A 82 7.51 -12.39 1.68
C LYS A 82 7.25 -10.92 1.38
N PHE A 83 8.29 -10.10 1.21
CA PHE A 83 8.19 -8.70 0.82
C PHE A 83 8.84 -8.51 -0.55
N GLU A 84 8.15 -7.84 -1.47
CA GLU A 84 8.64 -7.54 -2.81
C GLU A 84 8.37 -6.07 -3.13
N ILE A 85 9.40 -5.36 -3.60
CA ILE A 85 9.30 -4.01 -4.16
C ILE A 85 9.75 -4.01 -5.62
N ARG A 86 8.93 -3.41 -6.48
CA ARG A 86 9.18 -3.28 -7.92
C ARG A 86 9.01 -1.85 -8.38
N ILE A 87 9.68 -1.53 -9.48
CA ILE A 87 9.53 -0.26 -10.19
C ILE A 87 8.66 -0.52 -11.42
N SER A 88 7.60 0.26 -11.59
CA SER A 88 6.77 0.23 -12.79
C SER A 88 7.53 0.79 -13.98
N THR A 89 7.35 0.16 -15.15
CA THR A 89 7.87 0.63 -16.44
C THR A 89 6.94 1.62 -17.13
N LEU A 90 5.76 1.89 -16.55
CA LEU A 90 4.82 2.84 -17.14
C LEU A 90 5.38 4.26 -17.09
N ARG A 91 5.31 4.96 -18.24
CA ARG A 91 5.75 6.35 -18.36
C ARG A 91 5.05 7.25 -17.34
N HIS A 92 3.75 7.07 -17.11
CA HIS A 92 2.96 7.88 -16.18
C HIS A 92 2.36 7.00 -15.08
N PHE A 93 3.20 6.49 -14.19
CA PHE A 93 2.76 5.73 -13.03
C PHE A 93 2.34 6.67 -11.89
N HIS A 94 1.03 6.91 -11.75
CA HIS A 94 0.49 7.76 -10.69
C HIS A 94 -0.62 7.17 -9.78
N PRO A 95 -0.77 5.83 -9.65
CA PRO A 95 -1.79 5.28 -8.75
C PRO A 95 -1.49 5.63 -7.29
N LYS A 96 -2.55 5.61 -6.47
CA LYS A 96 -2.48 5.50 -5.01
C LYS A 96 -3.53 4.50 -4.57
N MET A 97 -3.11 3.25 -4.48
CA MET A 97 -3.99 2.14 -4.16
C MET A 97 -3.32 1.22 -3.17
N TYR A 98 -4.10 0.83 -2.16
CA TYR A 98 -3.71 -0.09 -1.11
C TYR A 98 -4.77 -1.16 -1.00
N LEU A 99 -4.38 -2.40 -1.23
CA LEU A 99 -5.27 -3.55 -1.20
C LEU A 99 -4.80 -4.51 -0.11
N PHE A 100 -5.70 -4.85 0.80
CA PHE A 100 -5.49 -5.76 1.92
C PHE A 100 -6.45 -6.94 1.80
N GLU A 101 -5.93 -8.16 1.82
CA GLU A 101 -6.74 -9.38 1.83
C GLU A 101 -6.41 -10.21 3.09
N GLY A 102 -7.38 -10.32 3.99
CA GLY A 102 -7.37 -11.26 5.11
C GLY A 102 -8.26 -12.48 4.82
N GLU A 103 -8.43 -13.33 5.83
CA GLU A 103 -9.31 -14.52 5.72
C GLU A 103 -10.80 -14.13 5.73
N LYS A 104 -11.16 -13.12 6.51
CA LYS A 104 -12.56 -12.70 6.73
C LYS A 104 -12.99 -11.54 5.84
N GLU A 105 -12.04 -10.68 5.47
CA GLU A 105 -12.36 -9.45 4.74
C GLU A 105 -11.29 -9.09 3.71
N LYS A 106 -11.75 -8.38 2.68
CA LYS A 106 -10.89 -7.72 1.70
C LYS A 106 -11.21 -6.23 1.73
N ILE A 107 -10.17 -5.40 1.81
CA ILE A 107 -10.30 -3.95 1.92
C ILE A 107 -9.40 -3.30 0.87
N ALA A 108 -9.92 -2.30 0.16
CA ALA A 108 -9.14 -1.47 -0.71
C ALA A 108 -9.30 0.00 -0.31
N PHE A 109 -8.20 0.75 -0.32
CA PHE A 109 -8.18 2.20 -0.25
C PHE A 109 -7.66 2.73 -1.57
N ILE A 110 -8.43 3.61 -2.22
CA ILE A 110 -8.10 4.18 -3.52
C ILE A 110 -8.41 5.67 -3.48
N GLY A 111 -7.46 6.52 -3.88
CA GLY A 111 -7.65 7.96 -3.81
C GLY A 111 -6.41 8.76 -4.14
N SER A 112 -6.17 9.83 -3.38
CA SER A 112 -5.07 10.77 -3.57
C SER A 112 -3.83 10.49 -2.68
N SER A 113 -3.98 9.69 -1.63
CA SER A 113 -2.94 9.45 -0.61
C SER A 113 -1.73 8.65 -1.09
N ASN A 114 -0.59 9.30 -1.32
CA ASN A 114 0.68 8.60 -1.56
C ASN A 114 1.20 7.94 -0.28
N PHE A 115 2.25 7.11 -0.40
CA PHE A 115 2.87 6.43 0.73
C PHE A 115 3.90 7.35 1.40
N THR A 116 3.41 8.52 1.82
CA THR A 116 4.15 9.57 2.50
C THR A 116 3.54 9.86 3.87
N GLY A 117 4.27 10.53 4.76
CA GLY A 117 3.75 10.86 6.08
C GLY A 117 2.46 11.69 5.95
N GLU A 118 2.50 12.69 5.07
CA GLU A 118 1.38 13.58 4.77
C GLU A 118 0.20 12.78 4.18
N GLY A 119 0.46 11.94 3.19
CA GLY A 119 -0.60 11.15 2.54
C GLY A 119 -1.30 10.16 3.46
N LEU A 120 -0.64 9.70 4.53
CA LEU A 120 -1.19 8.74 5.49
C LEU A 120 -1.73 9.36 6.78
N THR A 121 -1.49 10.65 7.03
CA THR A 121 -1.87 11.32 8.29
C THR A 121 -2.68 12.60 8.10
N GLU A 122 -2.62 13.26 6.94
CA GLU A 122 -3.32 14.53 6.71
C GLU A 122 -4.77 14.37 6.27
N HIS A 123 -5.55 15.41 6.56
CA HIS A 123 -7.00 15.45 6.37
C HIS A 123 -7.44 15.94 4.98
N ALA A 124 -6.52 16.40 4.13
CA ALA A 124 -6.81 16.93 2.79
C ALA A 124 -6.86 15.86 1.69
N GLU A 125 -6.69 14.59 2.05
CA GLU A 125 -6.67 13.48 1.10
C GLU A 125 -8.08 12.91 0.88
N MET A 126 -8.45 12.72 -0.40
CA MET A 126 -9.72 12.14 -0.80
C MET A 126 -9.55 10.67 -1.14
N ASN A 127 -10.13 9.78 -0.32
CA ASN A 127 -9.98 8.35 -0.48
C ASN A 127 -11.30 7.60 -0.31
N LEU A 128 -11.47 6.55 -1.11
CA LEU A 128 -12.58 5.60 -0.99
C LEU A 128 -12.07 4.33 -0.31
N LYS A 129 -12.75 3.93 0.78
CA LYS A 129 -12.61 2.61 1.39
C LYS A 129 -13.66 1.66 0.83
N LEU A 130 -13.22 0.61 0.14
CA LEU A 130 -14.06 -0.46 -0.40
C LEU A 130 -13.93 -1.71 0.48
N ARG A 131 -15.04 -2.42 0.70
CA ARG A 131 -15.07 -3.70 1.41
C ARG A 131 -15.56 -4.82 0.49
N GLY A 132 -15.04 -6.03 0.72
CA GLY A 132 -15.00 -7.21 -0.15
C GLY A 132 -16.22 -7.58 -1.00
N GLU A 133 -16.29 -7.01 -2.19
CA GLU A 133 -17.06 -7.54 -3.31
C GLU A 133 -16.11 -8.24 -4.30
N GLU A 134 -16.22 -9.57 -4.45
CA GLU A 134 -15.23 -10.39 -5.18
C GLU A 134 -14.94 -9.92 -6.60
N ARG A 135 -16.00 -9.47 -7.29
CA ARG A 135 -15.90 -8.93 -8.65
C ARG A 135 -15.05 -7.66 -8.70
N ILE A 136 -15.23 -6.75 -7.75
CA ILE A 136 -14.45 -5.52 -7.65
C ILE A 136 -12.99 -5.86 -7.37
N PHE A 137 -12.72 -6.73 -6.39
CA PHE A 137 -11.35 -7.06 -6.00
C PHE A 137 -10.58 -7.82 -7.09
N THR A 138 -11.26 -8.70 -7.82
CA THR A 138 -10.70 -9.32 -9.03
C THR A 138 -10.32 -8.27 -10.07
N LYS A 139 -11.20 -7.27 -10.31
CA LYS A 139 -10.92 -6.17 -11.25
C LYS A 139 -9.73 -5.31 -10.79
N LEU A 140 -9.65 -4.97 -9.50
CA LEU A 140 -8.53 -4.21 -8.93
C LEU A 140 -7.20 -4.96 -9.07
N LYS A 141 -7.19 -6.27 -8.80
CA LYS A 141 -5.99 -7.11 -8.99
C LYS A 141 -5.55 -7.20 -10.45
N ASN A 142 -6.50 -7.29 -11.38
CA ASN A 142 -6.18 -7.26 -12.80
C ASN A 142 -5.64 -5.90 -13.24
N LEU A 143 -6.18 -4.80 -12.69
CA LEU A 143 -5.65 -3.47 -12.92
C LEU A 143 -4.20 -3.34 -12.42
N LEU A 144 -3.91 -3.82 -11.20
CA LEU A 144 -2.53 -3.87 -10.67
C LEU A 144 -1.58 -4.59 -11.61
N LYS A 145 -1.96 -5.79 -12.06
CA LYS A 145 -1.15 -6.57 -13.00
C LYS A 145 -0.89 -5.83 -14.31
N SER A 146 -1.86 -5.04 -14.79
CA SER A 146 -1.71 -4.27 -16.02
C SER A 146 -0.78 -3.05 -15.87
N ILE A 147 -0.57 -2.54 -14.66
CA ILE A 147 0.24 -1.33 -14.41
C ILE A 147 1.65 -1.63 -13.86
N GLY A 148 1.97 -2.90 -13.64
CA GLY A 148 3.31 -3.38 -13.35
C GLY A 148 3.28 -4.86 -12.97
N GLU A 149 4.31 -5.60 -13.36
CA GLU A 149 4.42 -7.02 -13.09
C GLU A 149 4.68 -7.27 -11.59
N ILE A 150 3.61 -7.26 -10.81
CA ILE A 150 3.56 -7.97 -9.55
C ILE A 150 2.97 -9.35 -9.86
N ARG A 151 3.81 -10.29 -10.32
CA ARG A 151 3.39 -11.67 -10.65
C ARG A 151 3.19 -12.49 -9.38
#